data_AF-A0A5A7N606-F1
#
_entry.id   AF-A0A5A7N606-F1
#
_cell.length_a   1.000
_cell.length_b   1.000
_cell.length_c   1.000
_cell.angle_alpha   90.00
_cell.angle_beta   90.00
_cell.angle_gamma   90.00
#
_symmetry.space_group_name_H-M   'P 1'
#
loop_
_entity.id
_entity.type
_entity.pdbx_description
1 polymer ?
#
loop_
_entity_poly.entity_id
_entity_poly.type
_entity_poly.pdbx_seq_one_letter_code
_entity_poly.pdbx_strand_id
1 'polypeptide(L)'
;MVTIAKKRQIIDPADYAKDLAEAALCADPKERQQQILAVSKAMWQRGFDEIKARHEQDGMSGRRVAAAFSYLADKLIIGLYDLAITRLYPRPNPTDSERMAVIATGGYGRGELAPFSDLDLLFLYPYKSTSWHEQIVEFMLYTLGSGLEGGSGGALARRLCAHGPRRCFGQYILARTPDAGRGSGFI
;
A
#
# COMPACT_ATOMS: atom_id res chain seq x y z
N MET A 1 -1.41 -0.48 21.97
CA MET A 1 -1.08 0.00 20.62
C MET A 1 0.21 0.82 20.68
N VAL A 2 1.21 0.52 19.86
CA VAL A 2 2.49 1.27 19.85
C VAL A 2 2.26 2.64 19.23
N THR A 3 2.67 3.71 19.91
CA THR A 3 2.53 5.08 19.39
C THR A 3 3.75 5.47 18.58
N ILE A 4 3.53 5.95 17.35
CA ILE A 4 4.57 6.46 16.45
C ILE A 4 4.47 7.98 16.46
N ALA A 5 5.51 8.67 16.95
CA ALA A 5 5.57 10.12 16.95
C ALA A 5 5.87 10.68 15.56
N LYS A 6 5.46 11.93 15.28
CA LYS A 6 5.82 12.68 14.06
C LYS A 6 5.67 11.87 12.76
N LYS A 7 4.53 11.21 12.57
CA LYS A 7 4.26 10.30 11.42
C LYS A 7 4.49 10.95 10.05
N ARG A 8 4.17 12.25 9.91
CA ARG A 8 4.35 13.00 8.65
C ARG A 8 5.81 13.12 8.20
N GLN A 9 6.75 13.05 9.14
CA GLN A 9 8.18 13.05 8.79
C GLN A 9 8.62 11.69 8.21
N ILE A 10 7.94 10.59 8.56
CA ILE A 10 8.17 9.26 7.93
C ILE A 10 7.57 9.25 6.53
N ILE A 11 6.32 9.69 6.41
CA ILE A 11 5.66 9.86 5.12
C ILE A 11 4.54 10.89 5.26
N ASP A 12 4.45 11.83 4.31
CA ASP A 12 3.26 12.65 4.12
C ASP A 12 2.35 12.02 3.04
N PRO A 13 1.17 11.47 3.40
CA PRO A 13 0.28 10.84 2.44
C PRO A 13 -0.26 11.80 1.38
N ALA A 14 -0.36 13.10 1.67
CA ALA A 14 -0.86 14.08 0.72
C ALA A 14 0.17 14.35 -0.38
N ASP A 15 1.44 14.52 -0.01
CA ASP A 15 2.53 14.70 -0.97
C ASP A 15 2.70 13.44 -1.82
N TYR A 16 2.67 12.26 -1.19
CA TYR A 16 2.76 11.00 -1.93
C TYR A 16 1.60 10.81 -2.93
N ALA A 17 0.37 11.10 -2.50
CA ALA A 17 -0.79 11.02 -3.40
C ALA A 17 -0.70 12.02 -4.56
N LYS A 18 -0.15 13.22 -4.32
CA LYS A 18 0.10 14.23 -5.36
C LYS A 18 1.15 13.75 -6.37
N ASP A 19 2.28 13.24 -5.90
CA ASP A 19 3.37 12.77 -6.76
C ASP A 19 2.91 11.58 -7.63
N LEU A 20 2.14 10.64 -7.04
CA LEU A 20 1.52 9.54 -7.78
C LEU A 20 0.51 10.04 -8.82
N ALA A 21 -0.30 11.02 -8.45
CA ALA A 21 -1.29 11.62 -9.32
C ALA A 21 -0.64 12.28 -10.55
N GLU A 22 0.48 12.96 -10.36
CA GLU A 22 1.27 13.58 -11.42
C GLU A 22 1.91 12.53 -12.34
N ALA A 23 2.57 11.52 -11.77
CA ALA A 23 3.15 10.41 -12.53
C ALA A 23 2.09 9.69 -13.40
N ALA A 24 0.86 9.58 -12.91
CA ALA A 24 -0.23 8.93 -13.63
C ALA A 24 -0.76 9.72 -14.85
N LEU A 25 -0.37 11.00 -15.02
CA LEU A 25 -0.75 11.80 -16.19
C LEU A 25 0.01 11.41 -17.46
N CYS A 26 1.12 10.68 -17.34
CA CYS A 26 1.88 10.24 -18.51
C CYS A 26 1.02 9.36 -19.43
N ALA A 27 0.97 9.74 -20.71
CA ALA A 27 0.13 9.08 -21.70
C ALA A 27 0.67 7.69 -22.08
N ASP A 28 2.00 7.57 -22.21
CA ASP A 28 2.64 6.29 -22.51
C ASP A 28 2.54 5.34 -21.30
N PRO A 29 1.94 4.14 -21.46
CA PRO A 29 1.73 3.23 -20.34
C PRO A 29 3.02 2.76 -19.67
N LYS A 30 4.11 2.57 -20.44
CA LYS A 30 5.38 2.05 -19.92
C LYS A 30 6.10 3.15 -19.15
N GLU A 31 6.17 4.36 -19.69
CA GLU A 31 6.77 5.51 -19.03
C GLU A 31 5.97 5.91 -17.79
N ARG A 32 4.63 5.91 -17.86
CA ARG A 32 3.75 6.11 -16.69
C ARG A 32 4.08 5.12 -15.57
N GLN A 33 4.21 3.84 -15.91
CA GLN A 33 4.55 2.82 -14.92
C GLN A 33 5.95 3.05 -14.32
N GLN A 34 6.93 3.45 -15.12
CA GLN A 34 8.28 3.79 -14.63
C GLN A 34 8.28 5.01 -13.69
N GLN A 35 7.48 6.04 -14.00
CA GLN A 35 7.34 7.21 -13.14
C GLN A 35 6.69 6.85 -11.80
N ILE A 36 5.62 6.04 -11.82
CA ILE A 36 4.97 5.54 -10.59
C ILE A 36 5.96 4.73 -9.73
N LEU A 37 6.75 3.84 -10.36
CA LEU A 37 7.80 3.09 -9.67
C LEU A 37 8.83 4.03 -9.03
N ALA A 38 9.28 5.06 -9.75
CA ALA A 38 10.28 6.00 -9.26
C ALA A 38 9.77 6.82 -8.06
N VAL A 39 8.52 7.31 -8.12
CA VAL A 39 7.87 8.01 -7.01
C VAL A 39 7.75 7.10 -5.79
N SER A 40 7.29 5.86 -5.99
CA SER A 40 7.13 4.87 -4.92
C SER A 40 8.47 4.53 -4.26
N LYS A 41 9.54 4.34 -5.06
CA LYS A 41 10.92 4.15 -4.59
C LYS A 41 11.42 5.30 -3.73
N ALA A 42 11.30 6.52 -4.25
CA ALA A 42 11.78 7.71 -3.57
C ALA A 42 11.04 7.94 -2.25
N MET A 43 9.73 7.70 -2.22
CA MET A 43 8.95 7.79 -0.99
C MET A 43 9.38 6.73 0.03
N TRP A 44 9.48 5.46 -0.37
CA TRP A 44 9.90 4.38 0.52
C TRP A 44 11.29 4.64 1.12
N GLN A 45 12.25 5.03 0.28
CA GLN A 45 13.62 5.31 0.71
C GLN A 45 13.67 6.46 1.73
N ARG A 46 12.95 7.57 1.49
CA ARG A 46 12.87 8.68 2.46
C ARG A 46 12.32 8.23 3.81
N GLY A 47 11.23 7.46 3.81
CA GLY A 47 10.64 6.96 5.05
C GLY A 47 11.55 5.95 5.76
N PHE A 48 12.24 5.10 5.00
CA PHE A 48 13.24 4.17 5.53
C PHE A 48 14.38 4.92 6.22
N ASP A 49 14.95 5.93 5.56
CA ASP A 49 16.07 6.71 6.08
C ASP A 49 15.68 7.49 7.34
N GLU A 50 14.46 8.05 7.39
CA GLU A 50 13.92 8.69 8.58
C GLU A 50 13.76 7.70 9.75
N ILE A 51 13.22 6.50 9.51
CA ILE A 51 13.05 5.48 10.55
C ILE A 51 14.41 5.02 11.07
N LYS A 52 15.37 4.82 10.16
CA LYS A 52 16.75 4.47 10.49
C LYS A 52 17.41 5.57 11.33
N ALA A 53 17.30 6.83 10.92
CA ALA A 53 17.86 7.97 11.66
C ALA A 53 17.30 8.04 13.09
N ARG A 54 15.99 7.85 13.29
CA ARG A 54 15.38 7.80 14.62
C ARG A 54 15.87 6.64 15.48
N HIS A 55 16.16 5.49 14.87
CA HIS A 55 16.73 4.37 15.60
C HIS A 55 18.15 4.68 16.05
N GLU A 56 18.99 5.18 15.14
CA GLU A 56 20.41 5.43 15.36
C GLU A 56 20.67 6.65 16.25
N GLN A 57 19.88 7.72 16.11
CA GLN A 57 20.10 9.00 16.79
C GLN A 57 19.25 9.16 18.06
N ASP A 58 17.96 8.79 17.99
CA ASP A 58 17.01 8.98 19.10
C ASP A 58 16.85 7.72 19.97
N GLY A 59 17.52 6.62 19.63
CA GLY A 59 17.42 5.35 20.34
C GLY A 59 16.03 4.71 20.24
N MET A 60 15.31 4.94 19.14
CA MET A 60 13.97 4.38 18.96
C MET A 60 13.97 2.85 19.10
N SER A 61 13.17 2.31 20.03
CA SER A 61 13.18 0.86 20.30
C SER A 61 12.76 0.02 19.09
N GLY A 62 13.26 -1.21 18.99
CA GLY A 62 12.97 -2.12 17.87
C GLY A 62 11.47 -2.36 17.63
N ARG A 63 10.66 -2.41 18.70
CA ARG A 63 9.19 -2.51 18.56
C ARG A 63 8.57 -1.26 17.90
N ARG A 64 9.10 -0.07 18.17
CA ARG A 64 8.67 1.18 17.51
C ARG A 64 9.18 1.25 16.07
N VAL A 65 10.37 0.75 15.79
CA VAL A 65 10.90 0.59 14.42
C VAL A 65 9.98 -0.29 13.59
N ALA A 66 9.62 -1.47 14.09
CA ALA A 66 8.74 -2.38 13.37
C ALA A 66 7.33 -1.79 13.12
N ALA A 67 6.78 -1.09 14.12
CA ALA A 67 5.52 -0.38 13.95
C ALA A 67 5.63 0.77 12.93
N ALA A 68 6.74 1.50 12.91
CA ALA A 68 6.98 2.58 11.96
C ALA A 68 7.12 2.07 10.52
N PHE A 69 7.83 0.95 10.31
CA PHE A 69 7.91 0.29 9.00
C PHE A 69 6.55 -0.23 8.53
N SER A 70 5.76 -0.82 9.43
CA SER A 70 4.41 -1.25 9.12
C SER A 70 3.54 -0.06 8.69
N TYR A 71 3.64 1.08 9.40
CA TYR A 71 2.94 2.30 9.02
C TYR A 71 3.39 2.86 7.67
N LEU A 72 4.69 2.82 7.37
CA LEU A 72 5.22 3.25 6.06
C LEU A 72 4.66 2.35 4.93
N ALA A 73 4.66 1.03 5.14
CA ALA A 73 4.08 0.06 4.20
C ALA A 73 2.57 0.28 4.01
N ASP A 74 1.81 0.55 5.07
CA ASP A 74 0.38 0.84 4.99
C ASP A 74 0.15 2.01 4.03
N LYS A 75 0.90 3.10 4.18
CA LYS A 75 0.72 4.29 3.35
C LYS A 75 1.19 4.10 1.91
N LEU A 76 2.25 3.32 1.69
CA LEU A 76 2.67 2.91 0.35
C LEU A 76 1.52 2.16 -0.37
N ILE A 77 0.99 1.11 0.27
CA ILE A 77 -0.06 0.25 -0.28
C ILE A 77 -1.35 1.03 -0.49
N ILE A 78 -1.74 1.86 0.47
CA ILE A 78 -2.95 2.68 0.37
C ILE A 78 -2.85 3.64 -0.81
N GLY A 79 -1.74 4.36 -0.96
CA GLY A 79 -1.59 5.31 -2.07
C GLY A 79 -1.60 4.63 -3.43
N LEU A 80 -0.93 3.47 -3.57
CA LEU A 80 -0.94 2.70 -4.82
C LEU A 80 -2.33 2.13 -5.15
N TYR A 81 -3.01 1.57 -4.15
CA TYR A 81 -4.35 1.02 -4.34
C TYR A 81 -5.34 2.12 -4.74
N ASP A 82 -5.31 3.26 -4.04
CA ASP A 82 -6.15 4.41 -4.36
C ASP A 82 -5.86 4.94 -5.78
N LEU A 83 -4.58 5.03 -6.17
CA LEU A 83 -4.21 5.41 -7.54
C LEU A 83 -4.80 4.44 -8.57
N ALA A 84 -4.64 3.14 -8.33
CA ALA A 84 -5.09 2.10 -9.24
C ALA A 84 -6.60 2.19 -9.50
N ILE A 85 -7.40 2.30 -8.43
CA ILE A 85 -8.87 2.28 -8.56
C ILE A 85 -9.47 3.62 -9.00
N THR A 86 -8.76 4.74 -8.79
CA THR A 86 -9.30 6.08 -9.13
C THR A 86 -8.82 6.60 -10.48
N ARG A 87 -7.62 6.22 -10.93
CA ARG A 87 -7.01 6.79 -12.14
C ARG A 87 -6.67 5.78 -13.21
N LEU A 88 -6.07 4.64 -12.84
CA LEU A 88 -5.57 3.69 -13.84
C LEU A 88 -6.68 2.78 -14.36
N TYR A 89 -7.52 2.27 -13.45
CA TYR A 89 -8.59 1.33 -13.74
C TYR A 89 -9.91 1.81 -13.12
N PRO A 90 -10.36 3.04 -13.45
CA PRO A 90 -11.58 3.59 -12.88
C PRO A 90 -12.79 2.77 -13.32
N ARG A 91 -13.80 2.72 -12.44
CA ARG A 91 -15.07 2.06 -12.73
C ARG A 91 -16.22 3.03 -12.50
N PRO A 92 -16.84 3.53 -13.55
CA PRO A 92 -17.95 4.48 -13.40
C PRO A 92 -19.21 3.82 -12.82
N ASN A 93 -19.41 2.51 -12.99
CA ASN A 93 -20.57 1.79 -12.48
C ASN A 93 -20.17 0.44 -11.86
N PRO A 94 -19.65 0.44 -10.61
CA PRO A 94 -19.13 -0.77 -9.98
C PRO A 94 -20.24 -1.76 -9.59
N THR A 95 -20.01 -3.04 -9.84
CA THR A 95 -20.90 -4.12 -9.39
C THR A 95 -20.42 -4.73 -8.07
N ASP A 96 -21.31 -5.42 -7.35
CA ASP A 96 -20.95 -6.15 -6.12
C ASP A 96 -19.83 -7.16 -6.33
N SER A 97 -19.72 -7.74 -7.52
CA SER A 97 -18.68 -8.70 -7.89
C SER A 97 -17.30 -8.07 -7.94
N GLU A 98 -17.19 -6.75 -8.06
CA GLU A 98 -15.92 -6.06 -8.28
C GLU A 98 -15.45 -5.30 -7.01
N ARG A 99 -15.78 -5.81 -5.83
CA ARG A 99 -15.21 -5.30 -4.58
C ARG A 99 -13.90 -6.02 -4.30
N MET A 100 -12.89 -5.28 -3.85
CA MET A 100 -11.60 -5.85 -3.44
C MET A 100 -11.20 -5.32 -2.08
N ALA A 101 -10.66 -6.20 -1.23
CA ALA A 101 -9.93 -5.82 -0.02
C ALA A 101 -8.48 -6.28 -0.12
N VAL A 102 -7.57 -5.45 0.40
CA VAL A 102 -6.15 -5.78 0.54
C VAL A 102 -5.84 -5.98 2.01
N ILE A 103 -5.27 -7.13 2.34
CA ILE A 103 -5.04 -7.56 3.72
C ILE A 103 -3.57 -7.87 3.88
N ALA A 104 -2.93 -7.23 4.87
CA ALA A 104 -1.62 -7.69 5.31
C ALA A 104 -1.73 -8.96 6.13
N THR A 105 -0.81 -9.86 5.87
CA THR A 105 -0.66 -11.12 6.60
C THR A 105 0.75 -11.20 7.20
N GLY A 106 1.07 -12.32 7.85
CA GLY A 106 2.40 -12.50 8.45
C GLY A 106 2.73 -11.50 9.55
N GLY A 107 4.01 -11.13 9.67
CA GLY A 107 4.49 -10.13 10.63
C GLY A 107 4.00 -8.71 10.34
N TYR A 108 3.82 -8.39 9.05
CA TYR A 108 3.26 -7.11 8.63
C TYR A 108 1.82 -6.93 9.12
N GLY A 109 0.98 -7.96 8.99
CA GLY A 109 -0.40 -7.92 9.48
C GLY A 109 -0.53 -7.71 10.99
N ARG A 110 0.54 -7.93 11.77
CA ARG A 110 0.58 -7.66 13.21
C ARG A 110 1.19 -6.31 13.57
N GLY A 111 1.62 -5.52 12.59
CA GLY A 111 2.36 -4.27 12.82
C GLY A 111 3.81 -4.49 13.28
N GLU A 112 4.38 -5.64 12.94
CA GLU A 112 5.73 -6.07 13.33
C GLU A 112 6.66 -6.24 12.12
N LEU A 113 6.47 -5.44 11.06
CA LEU A 113 7.31 -5.50 9.86
C LEU A 113 8.78 -5.19 10.19
N ALA A 114 9.67 -6.17 10.00
CA ALA A 114 11.10 -5.94 10.19
C ALA A 114 11.71 -5.23 8.97
N PRO A 115 12.82 -4.49 9.16
CA PRO A 115 13.54 -3.89 8.04
C PRO A 115 13.87 -4.95 7.00
N PHE A 116 13.68 -4.65 5.71
CA PHE A 116 13.94 -5.55 4.58
C PHE A 116 13.04 -6.80 4.48
N SER A 117 11.99 -6.89 5.29
CA SER A 117 11.05 -8.02 5.19
C SER A 117 10.09 -7.86 4.00
N ASP A 118 9.71 -9.00 3.43
CA ASP A 118 8.66 -9.10 2.42
C ASP A 118 7.30 -8.57 2.92
N LEU A 119 6.51 -8.01 2.00
CA LEU A 119 5.12 -7.61 2.23
C LEU A 119 4.18 -8.75 1.83
N ASP A 120 3.71 -9.51 2.81
CA ASP A 120 2.76 -10.60 2.57
C ASP A 120 1.33 -10.06 2.42
N LEU A 121 0.81 -10.03 1.19
CA LEU A 121 -0.50 -9.47 0.86
C LEU A 121 -1.50 -10.54 0.42
N LEU A 122 -2.69 -10.47 1.00
CA LEU A 122 -3.87 -11.23 0.59
C LEU A 122 -4.88 -10.30 -0.07
N PHE A 123 -5.22 -10.61 -1.33
CA PHE A 123 -6.28 -9.93 -2.07
C PHE A 123 -7.57 -10.74 -1.97
N LEU A 124 -8.62 -10.14 -1.39
CA LEU A 124 -9.94 -10.74 -1.26
C LEU A 124 -10.96 -10.06 -2.16
N TYR A 125 -11.81 -10.86 -2.79
CA TYR A 125 -12.95 -10.42 -3.59
C TYR A 125 -14.13 -11.39 -3.41
N PRO A 126 -15.39 -10.94 -3.59
CA PRO A 126 -16.58 -11.64 -3.07
C PRO A 126 -17.00 -12.88 -3.87
N TYR A 127 -16.51 -13.05 -5.10
CA TYR A 127 -16.83 -14.20 -5.93
C TYR A 127 -15.58 -14.61 -6.75
N LYS A 128 -15.73 -14.81 -8.06
CA LYS A 128 -14.63 -15.11 -8.98
C LYS A 128 -13.79 -13.87 -9.26
N SER A 129 -12.51 -14.07 -9.59
CA SER A 129 -11.70 -12.97 -10.11
C SER A 129 -12.32 -12.45 -11.40
N THR A 130 -12.19 -11.15 -11.62
CA THR A 130 -12.56 -10.48 -12.86
C THR A 130 -11.30 -9.85 -13.43
N SER A 131 -11.31 -9.49 -14.72
CA SER A 131 -10.17 -8.83 -15.37
C SER A 131 -9.77 -7.53 -14.66
N TRP A 132 -10.73 -6.83 -14.03
CA TRP A 132 -10.43 -5.65 -13.21
C TRP A 132 -9.62 -5.99 -11.95
N HIS A 133 -9.95 -7.10 -11.27
CA HIS A 133 -9.16 -7.54 -10.11
C HIS A 133 -7.74 -7.90 -10.52
N GLU A 134 -7.59 -8.59 -11.65
CA GLU A 134 -6.30 -9.01 -12.17
C GLU A 134 -5.43 -7.80 -12.52
N GLN A 135 -5.98 -6.77 -13.17
CA GLN A 135 -5.28 -5.53 -13.47
C GLN A 135 -4.72 -4.84 -12.21
N ILE A 136 -5.53 -4.76 -11.15
CA ILE A 136 -5.09 -4.14 -9.89
C ILE A 136 -4.03 -5.00 -9.21
N VAL A 137 -4.24 -6.31 -9.12
CA VAL A 137 -3.29 -7.21 -8.46
C VAL A 137 -1.95 -7.18 -9.19
N GLU A 138 -1.95 -7.23 -10.51
CA GLU A 138 -0.75 -7.15 -11.33
C GLU A 138 -0.03 -5.81 -11.15
N PHE A 139 -0.75 -4.70 -11.24
CA PHE A 139 -0.19 -3.37 -10.99
C PHE A 139 0.44 -3.26 -9.59
N MET A 140 -0.27 -3.72 -8.54
CA MET A 140 0.20 -3.66 -7.16
C MET A 140 1.46 -4.52 -6.97
N LEU A 141 1.46 -5.76 -7.45
CA LEU A 141 2.58 -6.68 -7.28
C LEU A 141 3.80 -6.25 -8.09
N TYR A 142 3.61 -5.80 -9.33
CA TYR A 142 4.68 -5.25 -10.14
C TYR A 142 5.30 -4.02 -9.48
N THR A 143 4.47 -3.12 -8.95
CA THR A 143 4.94 -1.89 -8.30
C THR A 143 5.63 -2.17 -6.97
N LEU A 144 5.12 -3.09 -6.15
CA LEU A 144 5.70 -3.38 -4.85
C LEU A 144 6.94 -4.30 -4.94
N GLY A 145 6.97 -5.28 -5.85
CA GLY A 145 8.13 -6.16 -6.04
C GLY A 145 9.29 -5.41 -6.70
N SER A 146 9.16 -5.12 -7.99
CA SER A 146 10.22 -4.45 -8.78
C SER A 146 10.49 -3.01 -8.34
N GLY A 147 9.52 -2.39 -7.67
CA GLY A 147 9.68 -1.07 -7.08
C GLY A 147 10.55 -1.07 -5.83
N LEU A 148 10.64 -2.15 -5.06
CA LEU A 148 11.37 -2.11 -3.79
C LEU A 148 12.69 -2.90 -3.85
N GLU A 149 12.87 -3.82 -4.81
CA GLU A 149 14.04 -4.71 -4.94
C GLU A 149 15.43 -4.05 -5.11
N GLY A 150 15.54 -2.72 -5.27
CA GLY A 150 16.81 -2.05 -5.57
C GLY A 150 17.27 -0.97 -4.57
N GLY A 151 16.43 -0.60 -3.60
CA GLY A 151 16.81 0.36 -2.55
C GLY A 151 17.46 -0.35 -1.38
N SER A 152 18.18 0.38 -0.52
CA SER A 152 18.74 -0.15 0.74
C SER A 152 17.66 -0.48 1.79
N GLY A 153 16.51 -1.01 1.37
CA GLY A 153 15.32 -1.28 2.16
C GLY A 153 14.31 -2.21 1.47
N GLY A 154 14.74 -3.06 0.53
CA GLY A 154 13.82 -3.80 -0.34
C GLY A 154 12.83 -4.72 0.39
N ALA A 155 11.59 -4.76 -0.10
CA ALA A 155 10.53 -5.62 0.40
C ALA A 155 9.82 -6.28 -0.79
N LEU A 156 9.76 -7.61 -0.85
CA LEU A 156 9.06 -8.31 -1.93
C LEU A 156 7.59 -8.47 -1.58
N ALA A 157 6.68 -8.11 -2.48
CA ALA A 157 5.27 -8.40 -2.27
C ALA A 157 4.94 -9.84 -2.70
N ARG A 158 4.30 -10.61 -1.81
CA ARG A 158 3.81 -11.96 -2.11
C ARG A 158 2.30 -11.96 -2.32
N ARG A 159 1.85 -12.74 -3.29
CA ARG A 159 0.43 -12.88 -3.65
C ARG A 159 -0.20 -14.08 -2.94
N LEU A 160 -1.21 -13.82 -2.14
CA LEU A 160 -2.24 -14.79 -1.78
C LEU A 160 -3.59 -14.27 -2.29
N CYS A 161 -4.39 -15.13 -2.91
CA CYS A 161 -5.76 -14.81 -3.33
C CYS A 161 -6.72 -15.82 -2.71
N ALA A 162 -7.79 -15.33 -2.09
CA ALA A 162 -8.83 -16.19 -1.54
C ALA A 162 -10.23 -15.66 -1.88
N HIS A 163 -11.18 -16.58 -1.98
CA HIS A 163 -12.60 -16.26 -2.17
C HIS A 163 -13.30 -16.37 -0.81
N GLY A 164 -13.89 -15.29 -0.33
CA GLY A 164 -14.44 -15.20 1.02
C GLY A 164 -15.97 -15.02 1.04
N PRO A 165 -16.70 -15.61 2.01
CA PRO A 165 -18.12 -15.30 2.24
C PRO A 165 -18.30 -13.87 2.80
N ARG A 166 -19.48 -13.29 2.59
CA ARG A 166 -19.84 -11.85 2.67
C ARG A 166 -19.58 -11.10 3.99
N ARG A 167 -18.94 -11.68 5.01
CA ARG A 167 -18.60 -10.95 6.25
C ARG A 167 -17.28 -11.47 6.80
N CYS A 168 -16.28 -10.61 6.82
CA CYS A 168 -15.07 -10.84 7.59
C CYS A 168 -14.85 -9.60 8.48
N PHE A 169 -14.55 -9.84 9.75
CA PHE A 169 -14.13 -8.86 10.75
C PHE A 169 -12.68 -9.18 11.13
N GLY A 170 -11.78 -8.22 10.95
CA GLY A 170 -10.35 -8.29 11.24
C GLY A 170 -9.71 -6.97 10.78
N GLN A 171 -8.56 -6.56 11.31
CA GLN A 171 -7.93 -5.30 10.88
C GLN A 171 -7.56 -5.36 9.38
N TYR A 172 -8.40 -4.75 8.54
CA TYR A 172 -8.16 -4.56 7.11
C TYR A 172 -7.27 -3.34 6.92
N ILE A 173 -6.22 -3.44 6.10
CA ILE A 173 -5.46 -2.25 5.66
C ILE A 173 -6.35 -1.35 4.80
N LEU A 174 -7.24 -1.95 4.01
CA LEU A 174 -8.21 -1.25 3.16
C LEU A 174 -9.48 -2.08 3.01
N ALA A 175 -10.54 -1.64 3.68
CA ALA A 175 -11.91 -1.98 3.32
C ALA A 175 -12.57 -0.74 2.71
N ARG A 176 -12.29 -0.44 1.43
CA ARG A 176 -13.16 0.48 0.68
C ARG A 176 -14.40 -0.29 0.26
N THR A 177 -15.45 -0.21 1.07
CA THR A 177 -16.81 -0.36 0.55
C THR A 177 -17.15 0.94 -0.18
N PRO A 178 -17.49 0.93 -1.48
CA PRO A 178 -18.14 2.08 -2.08
C PRO A 178 -19.53 2.16 -1.46
N ASP A 179 -19.68 2.94 -0.39
CA ASP A 179 -21.01 3.35 0.05
C ASP A 179 -21.37 4.60 -0.76
N ALA A 180 -22.41 4.46 -1.58
CA ALA A 180 -22.98 5.55 -2.33
C ALA A 180 -23.61 6.54 -1.34
N GLY A 181 -22.81 7.51 -0.87
CA GLY A 181 -23.30 8.64 -0.10
C GLY A 181 -23.00 8.58 1.40
N ARG A 182 -21.76 8.88 1.77
CA ARG A 182 -21.42 9.84 2.84
C ARG A 182 -19.90 9.98 2.95
N GLY A 183 -19.42 11.22 2.87
CA GLY A 183 -18.01 11.52 3.08
C GLY A 183 -17.61 11.33 4.53
N SER A 184 -16.41 10.77 4.76
CA SER A 184 -15.51 11.15 5.86
C SER A 184 -14.31 10.19 5.95
N GLY A 185 -13.11 10.75 5.98
CA GLY A 185 -12.05 10.45 6.97
C GLY A 185 -11.46 9.04 7.00
N PHE A 186 -10.19 8.94 6.61
CA PHE A 186 -9.27 7.90 7.08
C PHE A 186 -9.16 7.95 8.62
N ILE A 187 -9.31 6.81 9.28
CA ILE A 187 -8.96 6.59 10.70
C ILE A 187 -7.66 5.78 10.75
#